data_AF-K8E786-F1
#
_entry.id   AF-K8E786-F1
#
_cell.length_a   1.000
_cell.length_b   1.000
_cell.length_c   1.000
_cell.angle_alpha   90.00
_cell.angle_beta   90.00
_cell.angle_gamma   90.00
#
_symmetry.space_group_name_H-M   'P 1'
#
loop_
_entity.id
_entity.type
_entity.pdbx_description
1 polymer ?
#
loop_
_entity_poly.entity_id
_entity_poly.type
_entity_poly.pdbx_seq_one_letter_code
_entity_poly.pdbx_strand_id
1 'polypeptide(L)' 'MEFVNVKEALRYLVDLSQAKKIEVDGQLATTDQVQELFHETLVNVADLLGHEDVYLNK' A
#
# COMPACT_ATOMS: atom_id res chain seq x y z
N MET A 1 7.14 -0.39 2.56
CA MET A 1 7.61 1.00 2.21
C MET A 1 6.94 1.99 3.15
N GLU A 2 7.61 3.07 3.60
CA GLU A 2 7.00 4.09 4.49
C GLU A 2 6.89 5.44 3.79
N PHE A 3 5.72 6.08 3.85
CA PHE A 3 5.48 7.42 3.30
C PHE A 3 5.51 8.49 4.40
N VAL A 4 5.90 9.70 4.04
CA VAL A 4 6.04 10.82 4.99
C VAL A 4 4.71 11.56 5.18
N ASN A 5 3.79 11.48 4.21
CA ASN A 5 2.48 12.10 4.30
C ASN A 5 1.40 11.33 3.51
N VAL A 6 0.15 11.55 3.91
CA VAL A 6 -1.02 10.83 3.36
C VAL A 6 -1.16 11.01 1.85
N LYS A 7 -0.80 12.18 1.32
CA LYS A 7 -0.93 12.47 -0.12
C LYS A 7 -0.01 11.57 -0.96
N GLU A 8 1.21 11.31 -0.50
CA GLU A 8 2.15 10.42 -1.17
C GLU A 8 1.67 8.97 -1.15
N ALA A 9 1.25 8.49 0.03
CA ALA A 9 0.73 7.13 0.17
C ALA A 9 -0.51 6.88 -0.69
N LEU A 10 -1.46 7.83 -0.70
CA LEU A 10 -2.66 7.74 -1.55
C LEU A 10 -2.32 7.82 -3.04
N ARG A 11 -1.34 8.63 -3.44
CA ARG A 11 -0.88 8.68 -4.84
C ARG A 11 -0.34 7.33 -5.27
N TYR A 12 0.50 6.70 -4.45
CA TYR A 12 1.04 5.38 -4.74
C TYR A 12 -0.05 4.31 -4.86
N LEU A 13 -1.06 4.31 -3.98
CA LEU A 13 -2.22 3.42 -4.10
C LEU A 13 -3.00 3.62 -5.40
N VAL A 14 -3.19 4.87 -5.84
CA VAL A 14 -3.84 5.16 -7.13
C VAL A 14 -3.02 4.59 -8.28
N ASP A 15 -1.71 4.79 -8.26
CA ASP A 15 -0.81 4.29 -9.30
C ASP A 15 -0.81 2.75 -9.34
N LEU A 16 -0.77 2.09 -8.17
CA LEU A 16 -0.93 0.64 -8.03
C LEU A 16 -2.28 0.15 -8.57
N SER A 17 -3.37 0.87 -8.31
CA SER A 17 -4.72 0.48 -8.73
C SER A 17 -4.91 0.51 -10.26
N GLN A 18 -4.06 1.26 -10.96
CA GLN A 18 -4.09 1.40 -12.42
C GLN A 18 -2.98 0.61 -13.11
N ALA A 19 -2.06 0.01 -12.34
CA ALA A 19 -0.95 -0.73 -12.88
C ALA A 19 -1.44 -1.97 -13.66
N LYS A 20 -1.07 -2.05 -14.94
CA LYS A 20 -1.37 -3.23 -15.79
C LYS A 20 -0.42 -4.39 -15.53
N LYS A 21 0.76 -4.09 -14.98
CA LYS A 21 1.81 -5.03 -14.59
C LYS A 21 2.52 -4.44 -13.37
N ILE A 22 2.75 -5.27 -12.37
CA ILE A 22 3.54 -4.93 -11.20
C ILE A 22 4.71 -5.92 -11.20
N GLU A 23 5.92 -5.41 -11.04
CA GLU A 23 7.13 -6.23 -10.98
C GLU A 23 7.76 -6.09 -9.60
N VAL A 24 8.13 -7.23 -9.01
CA VAL A 24 8.87 -7.33 -7.74
C VAL A 24 10.11 -8.16 -8.04
N ASP A 25 11.29 -7.64 -7.70
CA ASP A 25 12.59 -8.26 -7.98
C ASP A 25 12.80 -8.67 -9.46
N GLY A 26 12.27 -7.86 -10.38
CA GLY A 26 12.37 -8.07 -11.82
C GLY A 26 11.49 -9.19 -12.37
N GLN A 27 10.60 -9.76 -11.55
CA GLN A 27 9.60 -10.73 -11.97
C GLN A 27 8.19 -10.17 -11.84
N LEU A 28 7.25 -10.67 -12.65
CA LEU A 28 5.85 -10.30 -12.52
C LEU A 28 5.35 -10.69 -11.12
N ALA A 29 4.81 -9.72 -10.40
CA ALA A 29 4.32 -9.92 -9.06
C ALA A 29 3.15 -10.92 -9.04
N THR A 30 3.18 -11.80 -8.05
CA THR A 30 2.04 -12.67 -7.72
C THR A 30 0.90 -11.85 -7.12
N THR A 31 -0.30 -12.41 -7.12
CA THR A 31 -1.46 -11.77 -6.46
C THR A 31 -1.18 -11.46 -5.00
N ASP A 32 -0.54 -12.36 -4.27
CA ASP A 32 -0.22 -12.20 -2.85
C ASP A 32 0.72 -11.01 -2.63
N GLN A 33 1.77 -10.87 -3.45
CA GLN A 33 2.68 -9.73 -3.38
C GLN A 33 1.99 -8.41 -3.70
N VAL A 34 1.06 -8.39 -4.66
CA VAL A 34 0.27 -7.19 -4.95
C VAL A 34 -0.62 -6.84 -3.76
N GLN A 35 -1.29 -7.83 -3.15
CA GLN A 35 -2.10 -7.62 -1.96
C GLN A 35 -1.27 -7.09 -0.79
N GLU A 36 -0.06 -7.60 -0.60
CA GLU A 36 0.89 -7.13 0.42
C GLU A 36 1.26 -5.66 0.20
N LEU A 37 1.60 -5.25 -1.03
CA LEU A 37 1.90 -3.83 -1.36
C LEU A 37 0.72 -2.90 -1.05
N PHE A 38 -0.50 -3.33 -1.40
CA PHE A 38 -1.71 -2.60 -1.03
C PHE A 38 -1.89 -2.53 0.48
N HIS A 39 -1.75 -3.66 1.17
CA HIS A 39 -1.95 -3.76 2.61
C HIS A 39 -0.96 -2.89 3.38
N GLU A 40 0.35 -3.00 3.10
CA GLU A 40 1.38 -2.16 3.72
C GLU A 40 1.08 -0.67 3.54
N THR A 41 0.70 -0.27 2.33
CA THR A 41 0.42 1.14 2.05
C THR A 41 -0.85 1.60 2.76
N LEU A 42 -1.89 0.77 2.84
CA LEU A 42 -3.12 1.07 3.57
C LEU A 42 -2.87 1.20 5.08
N VAL A 43 -2.03 0.35 5.65
CA VAL A 43 -1.56 0.46 7.04
C VAL A 43 -0.84 1.79 7.25
N ASN A 44 0.09 2.14 6.37
CA ASN A 44 0.81 3.41 6.48
C ASN A 44 -0.13 4.64 6.34
N VAL A 45 -1.15 4.57 5.47
CA VAL A 45 -2.21 5.59 5.38
C VAL A 45 -2.98 5.70 6.70
N ALA A 46 -3.35 4.56 7.29
CA ALA A 46 -4.06 4.53 8.56
C ALA A 46 -3.22 5.17 9.68
N ASP A 47 -1.93 4.84 9.76
CA ASP A 47 -1.00 5.42 10.73
C ASP A 47 -0.86 6.95 10.56
N LEU A 48 -0.67 7.40 9.32
CA LEU A 48 -0.56 8.82 9.00
C LEU A 48 -1.83 9.62 9.31
N LEU A 49 -2.99 8.95 9.35
CA LEU A 49 -4.28 9.53 9.73
C LEU A 49 -4.61 9.35 11.22
N GLY A 50 -3.81 8.58 11.98
CA GLY A 50 -4.11 8.24 13.38
C GLY A 50 -5.28 7.27 13.54
N HIS A 51 -5.45 6.36 12.58
CA HIS A 51 -6.51 5.36 12.51
C HIS A 51 -5.96 3.93 12.58
N GLU A 52 -5.00 3.66 13.48
CA GLU A 52 -4.40 2.33 13.59
C GLU A 52 -5.43 1.25 13.99
N ASP A 53 -6.57 1.66 14.54
CA ASP A 53 -7.72 0.81 14.86
C ASP A 53 -8.24 0.02 13.66
N VAL A 54 -8.08 0.54 12.43
CA VAL A 54 -8.54 -0.10 11.19
C VAL A 54 -7.92 -1.47 10.95
N TYR A 55 -6.69 -1.70 11.41
CA TYR A 55 -5.98 -2.96 11.22
C TYR A 55 -5.56 -3.63 12.54
N LEU A 56 -5.59 -2.92 13.66
CA LEU A 56 -5.20 -3.45 14.97
C LEU A 56 -6.29 -4.26 15.70
N ASN A 57 -7.47 -4.50 15.11
CA ASN A 57 -8.57 -5.26 15.75
C ASN A 57 -8.81 -4.83 17.20
N LYS A 58 -8.96 -3.52 17.45
CA LYS A 58 -9.32 -2.97 18.77
C LYS A 58 -10.80 -2.63 18.85
#